data_AF-A0A7Y8CER8-F1
#
_entry.id   AF-A0A7Y8CER8-F1
#
_cell.length_a   1.000
_cell.length_b   1.000
_cell.length_c   1.000
_cell.angle_alpha   90.00
_cell.angle_beta   90.00
_cell.angle_gamma   90.00
#
_symmetry.space_group_name_H-M   'P 1'
#
loop_
_entity.id
_entity.type
_entity.pdbx_description
1 polymer ?
#
loop_
_entity_poly.entity_id
_entity_poly.type
_entity_poly.pdbx_seq_one_letter_code
_entity_poly.pdbx_strand_id
1 'polypeptide(L)'
;MNLPRPTRTTQILSLCLAALAGMLGYEHHQLSKLDSSMAAAADKDSLDAILTRLGKVDERLDSVDGKHLVSNDDFRSGQQALSNRIDAVQASAKQATETAQDLSRNAASAGELVMLKASIETVDNRLQELSKSQVKLSPEAPPKPKAVARKAPPAPKPSSSAITPKAPPFTVVGIEYRGGERFLSVAPPGSTQLSQIYLIRPGDAVAGTAWRLNALDGTSARFDVAGTPQTVTVAQ
;
A
#
# COMPACT_ATOMS: atom_id res chain seq x y z
N MET A 1 36.96 95.37 -34.58
CA MET A 1 36.73 94.50 -35.76
C MET A 1 35.25 94.15 -35.80
N ASN A 2 34.49 94.69 -36.77
CA ASN A 2 33.07 94.40 -36.93
C ASN A 2 32.93 93.02 -37.60
N LEU A 3 32.44 92.01 -36.88
CA LEU A 3 32.12 90.72 -37.50
C LEU A 3 30.88 90.89 -38.39
N PRO A 4 30.91 90.41 -39.65
CA PRO A 4 29.73 90.45 -40.52
C PRO A 4 28.61 89.60 -39.92
N ARG A 5 27.37 90.11 -39.98
CA ARG A 5 26.20 89.38 -39.49
C ARG A 5 26.04 88.08 -40.27
N PRO A 6 25.80 86.95 -39.60
CA PRO A 6 25.67 85.65 -40.26
C PRO A 6 24.50 85.68 -41.23
N THR A 7 24.75 85.25 -42.47
CA THR A 7 23.70 85.10 -43.49
C THR A 7 22.86 83.86 -43.19
N ARG A 8 21.57 83.91 -43.54
CA ARG A 8 20.59 82.84 -43.25
C ARG A 8 21.05 81.44 -43.69
N THR A 9 21.82 81.36 -44.78
CA THR A 9 22.44 80.11 -45.29
C THR A 9 23.51 79.53 -44.36
N THR A 10 24.35 80.36 -43.74
CA THR A 10 25.36 79.88 -42.76
C THR A 10 24.71 79.33 -41.49
N GLN A 11 23.58 79.91 -41.08
CA GLN A 11 22.79 79.41 -39.95
C GLN A 11 22.15 78.05 -40.27
N ILE A 12 21.60 77.88 -41.47
CA ILE A 12 21.02 76.60 -41.92
C ILE A 12 22.10 75.52 -42.03
N LEU A 13 23.26 75.85 -42.61
CA LEU A 13 24.37 74.90 -42.73
C LEU A 13 24.89 74.45 -41.36
N SER A 14 25.05 75.37 -40.41
CA SER A 14 25.45 75.05 -39.04
C SER A 14 24.44 74.14 -38.35
N LEU A 15 23.14 74.34 -38.58
CA LEU A 15 22.09 73.51 -38.01
C LEU A 15 22.08 72.10 -38.63
N CYS A 16 22.27 72.00 -39.94
CA CYS A 16 22.45 70.70 -40.61
C CYS A 16 23.69 69.96 -40.12
N LEU A 17 24.81 70.66 -39.90
CA LEU A 17 26.05 70.05 -39.43
C LEU A 17 25.92 69.56 -37.99
N ALA A 18 25.25 70.31 -37.12
CA ALA A 18 24.91 69.89 -35.77
C ALA A 18 23.96 68.67 -35.76
N ALA A 19 22.96 68.64 -36.64
CA ALA A 19 22.05 67.50 -36.78
C ALA A 19 22.78 66.23 -37.27
N LEU A 20 23.68 66.35 -38.26
CA LEU A 20 24.51 65.25 -38.73
C LEU A 20 25.45 64.74 -37.64
N ALA A 21 26.11 65.63 -36.89
CA ALA A 21 26.96 65.24 -35.77
C ALA A 21 26.18 64.52 -34.66
N GLY A 22 24.94 64.96 -34.38
CA GLY A 22 24.04 64.28 -33.45
C GLY A 22 23.64 62.88 -33.94
N MET A 23 23.34 62.74 -35.23
CA MET A 23 23.00 61.46 -35.85
C MET A 23 24.19 60.48 -35.83
N LEU A 24 25.39 60.95 -36.18
CA LEU A 24 26.64 60.18 -36.08
C LEU A 24 26.94 59.74 -34.64
N GLY A 25 26.74 60.63 -33.67
CA GLY A 25 26.88 60.30 -32.25
C GLY A 25 25.86 59.26 -31.78
N TYR A 26 24.63 59.35 -32.29
CA TYR A 26 23.57 58.38 -32.00
C TYR A 26 23.87 57.00 -32.61
N GLU A 27 24.32 56.94 -33.87
CA GLU A 27 24.76 55.70 -34.51
C GLU A 27 25.95 55.07 -33.78
N HIS A 28 26.94 55.88 -33.41
CA HIS A 28 28.10 55.40 -32.66
C HIS A 28 27.71 54.83 -31.29
N HIS A 29 26.77 55.47 -30.61
CA HIS A 29 26.23 54.99 -29.34
C HIS A 29 25.44 53.68 -29.51
N GLN A 30 24.71 53.50 -30.62
CA GLN A 30 24.01 52.25 -30.92
C GLN A 30 24.98 51.11 -31.28
N LEU A 31 26.02 51.39 -32.07
CA LEU A 31 27.07 50.40 -32.35
C LEU A 31 27.78 49.96 -31.07
N SER A 32 28.16 50.90 -30.21
CA SER A 32 28.83 50.60 -28.95
C SER A 32 27.96 49.74 -28.02
N LYS A 33 26.64 50.01 -27.96
CA LYS A 33 25.70 49.16 -27.24
C LYS A 33 25.64 47.76 -27.83
N LEU A 34 25.59 47.65 -29.15
CA LEU A 34 25.52 46.35 -29.82
C LEU A 34 26.79 45.53 -29.59
N ASP A 35 27.98 46.14 -29.70
CA ASP A 35 29.26 45.51 -29.40
C ASP A 35 29.36 45.06 -27.94
N SER A 36 28.93 45.91 -26.99
CA SER A 36 28.91 45.53 -25.57
C SER A 36 27.93 44.38 -25.29
N SER A 37 26.79 44.34 -25.98
CA SER A 37 25.81 43.26 -25.84
C SER A 37 26.28 41.96 -26.48
N MET A 38 27.01 42.03 -27.60
CA MET A 38 27.64 40.86 -28.21
C MET A 38 28.80 40.35 -27.36
N ALA A 39 29.61 41.23 -26.77
CA ALA A 39 30.67 40.84 -25.85
C ALA A 39 30.13 40.19 -24.57
N ALA A 40 28.98 40.65 -24.06
CA ALA A 40 28.29 40.04 -22.93
C ALA A 40 27.60 38.70 -23.29
N ALA A 41 27.15 38.53 -24.52
CA ALA A 41 26.57 37.26 -25.00
C ALA A 41 27.63 36.23 -25.39
N ALA A 42 28.78 36.69 -25.92
CA ALA A 42 29.99 35.92 -26.18
C ALA A 42 30.94 35.95 -24.98
N ASP A 43 30.40 36.11 -23.78
CA ASP A 43 31.18 36.25 -22.56
C ASP A 43 31.94 34.95 -22.30
N LYS A 44 33.25 35.09 -22.14
CA LYS A 44 34.19 33.98 -21.95
C LYS A 44 33.81 33.12 -20.74
N ASP A 45 33.23 33.75 -19.71
CA ASP A 45 32.80 33.09 -18.49
C ASP A 45 31.61 32.16 -18.74
N SER A 46 30.71 32.52 -19.67
CA SER A 46 29.58 31.66 -20.06
C SER A 46 30.04 30.41 -20.83
N LEU A 47 31.04 30.56 -21.71
CA LEU A 47 31.67 29.45 -22.43
C LEU A 47 32.45 28.54 -21.49
N ASP A 48 33.21 29.11 -20.56
CA ASP A 48 33.95 28.37 -19.54
C ASP A 48 33.01 27.59 -18.61
N ALA A 49 31.89 28.20 -18.22
CA ALA A 49 30.85 27.54 -17.44
C ALA A 49 30.20 26.37 -18.20
N ILE A 50 29.97 26.50 -19.52
CA ILE A 50 29.45 25.40 -20.35
C ILE A 50 30.49 24.29 -20.48
N LEU A 51 31.76 24.60 -20.75
CA LEU A 51 32.84 23.61 -20.85
C LEU A 51 33.02 22.84 -19.53
N THR A 52 32.98 23.56 -18.41
CA THR A 52 33.04 22.97 -17.07
C THR A 52 31.85 22.04 -16.81
N ARG A 53 30.64 22.44 -17.21
CA ARG A 53 29.46 21.58 -17.12
C ARG A 53 29.59 20.35 -18.01
N LEU A 54 30.15 20.48 -19.21
CA LEU A 54 30.36 19.37 -20.13
C LEU A 54 31.33 18.34 -19.53
N GLY A 55 32.47 18.78 -19.01
CA GLY A 55 33.43 17.90 -18.34
C GLY A 55 32.83 17.21 -17.11
N LYS A 56 32.01 17.92 -16.33
CA LYS A 56 31.28 17.32 -15.20
C LYS A 56 30.23 16.30 -15.64
N VAL A 57 29.56 16.52 -16.78
CA VAL A 57 28.61 15.54 -17.33
C VAL A 57 29.34 14.30 -17.83
N ASP A 58 30.49 14.48 -18.47
CA ASP A 58 31.36 13.39 -18.96
C ASP A 58 31.85 12.50 -17.81
N GLU A 59 32.38 13.11 -16.74
CA GLU A 59 32.82 12.38 -15.55
C GLU A 59 31.66 11.65 -14.84
N ARG A 60 30.45 12.24 -14.85
CA ARG A 60 29.26 11.56 -14.37
C ARG A 60 28.85 10.40 -15.27
N LEU A 61 29.03 10.51 -16.58
CA LEU A 61 28.71 9.45 -17.52
C LEU A 61 29.66 8.26 -17.35
N ASP A 62 30.97 8.51 -17.24
CA ASP A 62 31.98 7.49 -16.93
C ASP A 62 31.69 6.79 -15.59
N SER A 63 31.31 7.56 -14.56
CA SER A 63 30.94 6.99 -13.26
C SER A 63 29.69 6.10 -13.30
N VAL A 64 28.79 6.37 -14.25
CA VAL A 64 27.55 5.63 -14.45
C VAL A 64 27.80 4.40 -15.33
N ASP A 65 28.67 4.50 -16.33
CA ASP A 65 29.09 3.37 -17.17
C ASP A 65 29.86 2.33 -16.34
N GLY A 66 30.69 2.78 -15.40
CA GLY A 66 31.38 1.91 -14.44
C GLY A 66 30.49 1.28 -13.36
N LYS A 67 29.26 1.79 -13.15
CA LYS A 67 28.27 1.15 -12.27
C LYS A 67 27.44 0.22 -13.11
N HIS A 68 27.51 -1.08 -12.82
CA HIS A 68 26.69 -2.13 -13.44
C HIS A 68 25.20 -1.75 -13.41
N LEU A 69 24.74 -1.10 -14.47
CA LEU A 69 23.34 -0.82 -14.72
C LEU A 69 22.67 -2.16 -14.93
N VAL A 70 21.59 -2.44 -14.20
CA VAL A 70 20.84 -3.70 -14.31
C VAL A 70 20.51 -3.91 -15.78
N SER A 71 21.12 -4.95 -16.38
CA SER A 71 20.87 -5.26 -17.78
C SER A 71 19.43 -5.73 -17.93
N ASN A 72 18.86 -5.54 -19.12
CA ASN A 72 17.56 -6.15 -19.45
C ASN A 72 17.59 -7.67 -19.23
N ASP A 73 18.74 -8.31 -19.44
CA ASP A 73 18.91 -9.74 -19.20
C ASP A 73 18.86 -10.11 -17.70
N ASP A 74 19.39 -9.25 -16.82
CA ASP A 74 19.31 -9.45 -15.37
C ASP A 74 17.87 -9.30 -14.88
N PHE A 75 17.16 -8.31 -15.42
CA PHE A 75 15.74 -8.12 -15.11
C PHE A 75 14.90 -9.32 -15.55
N ARG A 76 15.11 -9.81 -16.78
CA ARG A 76 14.39 -10.99 -17.31
C ARG A 76 14.73 -12.25 -16.52
N SER A 77 16.00 -12.43 -16.15
CA SER A 77 16.44 -13.54 -15.30
C SER A 77 15.80 -13.47 -13.92
N GLY A 78 15.72 -12.27 -13.32
CA GLY A 78 15.03 -12.03 -12.06
C GLY A 78 13.52 -12.32 -12.14
N GLN A 79 12.86 -11.89 -13.22
CA GLN A 79 11.45 -12.15 -13.47
C GLN A 79 11.17 -13.65 -13.62
N GLN A 80 12.02 -14.38 -14.35
CA GLN A 80 11.88 -15.82 -14.53
C GLN A 80 12.11 -16.57 -13.20
N ALA A 81 13.12 -16.17 -12.42
CA ALA A 81 13.36 -16.74 -11.09
C ALA A 81 12.17 -16.52 -10.15
N LEU A 82 11.53 -15.35 -10.23
CA LEU A 82 10.33 -15.06 -9.45
C LEU A 82 9.14 -15.94 -9.88
N SER A 83 8.93 -16.12 -11.18
CA SER A 83 7.88 -17.01 -11.71
C SER A 83 8.05 -18.43 -11.20
N ASN A 84 9.26 -18.98 -11.32
CA ASN A 84 9.55 -20.35 -10.85
C ASN A 84 9.30 -20.51 -9.34
N ARG A 85 9.62 -19.48 -8.54
CA ARG A 85 9.35 -19.49 -7.10
C ARG A 85 7.86 -19.46 -6.78
N ILE A 86 7.08 -18.69 -7.54
CA ILE A 86 5.61 -18.63 -7.38
C ILE A 86 5.01 -20.01 -7.72
N ASP A 87 5.44 -20.62 -8.82
CA ASP A 87 4.98 -21.95 -9.24
C ASP A 87 5.30 -23.01 -8.18
N ALA A 88 6.50 -22.99 -7.61
CA ALA A 88 6.92 -23.91 -6.55
C ALA A 88 6.11 -23.73 -5.25
N VAL A 89 5.85 -22.47 -4.85
CA VAL A 89 5.01 -22.16 -3.69
C VAL A 89 3.57 -22.62 -3.92
N GLN A 90 3.03 -22.40 -5.12
CA GLN A 90 1.67 -22.82 -5.46
C GLN A 90 1.54 -24.35 -5.50
N ALA A 91 2.53 -25.06 -6.03
CA ALA A 91 2.58 -26.53 -5.99
C ALA A 91 2.61 -27.05 -4.54
N SER A 92 3.43 -26.44 -3.69
CA SER A 92 3.53 -26.80 -2.27
C SER A 92 2.22 -26.52 -1.51
N ALA A 93 1.54 -25.42 -1.82
CA ALA A 93 0.25 -25.07 -1.24
C ALA A 93 -0.86 -26.04 -1.66
N LYS A 94 -0.88 -26.47 -2.94
CA LYS A 94 -1.80 -27.51 -3.41
C LYS A 94 -1.56 -28.83 -2.69
N GLN A 95 -0.31 -29.25 -2.59
CA GLN A 95 0.05 -30.49 -1.88
C GLN A 95 -0.32 -30.43 -0.39
N ALA A 96 -0.09 -29.30 0.29
CA ALA A 96 -0.50 -29.11 1.68
C ALA A 96 -2.03 -29.16 1.84
N THR A 97 -2.78 -28.65 0.86
CA THR A 97 -4.25 -28.69 0.86
C THR A 97 -4.79 -30.09 0.61
N GLU A 98 -4.22 -30.80 -0.36
CA GLU A 98 -4.58 -32.20 -0.68
C GLU A 98 -4.28 -33.12 0.50
N THR A 99 -3.09 -33.00 1.11
CA THR A 99 -2.73 -33.78 2.30
C THR A 99 -3.62 -33.47 3.51
N ALA A 100 -3.99 -32.20 3.71
CA ALA A 100 -4.96 -31.83 4.75
C ALA A 100 -6.36 -32.41 4.47
N GLN A 101 -6.77 -32.46 3.20
CA GLN A 101 -8.05 -33.04 2.79
C GLN A 101 -8.05 -34.57 2.94
N ASP A 102 -6.96 -35.25 2.59
CA ASP A 102 -6.80 -36.69 2.76
C ASP A 102 -6.77 -37.07 4.25
N LEU A 103 -6.07 -36.28 5.07
CA LEU A 103 -6.03 -36.51 6.52
C LEU A 103 -7.40 -36.30 7.15
N SER A 104 -8.16 -35.30 6.68
CA SER A 104 -9.55 -35.06 7.10
C SER A 104 -10.49 -36.20 6.68
N ARG A 105 -10.37 -36.70 5.44
CA ARG A 105 -11.13 -37.87 4.96
C ARG A 105 -10.82 -39.13 5.75
N ASN A 106 -9.55 -39.38 6.04
CA ASN A 106 -9.12 -40.52 6.83
C ASN A 106 -9.52 -40.40 8.31
N ALA A 107 -9.52 -39.19 8.87
CA ALA A 107 -10.02 -38.95 10.22
C ALA A 107 -11.55 -39.12 10.30
N ALA A 108 -12.29 -38.69 9.27
CA ALA A 108 -13.73 -38.91 9.17
C ALA A 108 -14.08 -40.40 9.06
N SER A 109 -13.36 -41.16 8.23
CA SER A 109 -13.56 -42.61 8.11
C SER A 109 -13.16 -43.36 9.39
N ALA A 110 -12.16 -42.90 10.13
CA ALA A 110 -11.84 -43.42 11.47
C ALA A 110 -12.99 -43.16 12.46
N GLY A 111 -13.62 -41.98 12.42
CA GLY A 111 -14.82 -41.66 13.21
C GLY A 111 -16.02 -42.55 12.86
N GLU A 112 -16.23 -42.80 11.57
CA GLU A 112 -17.27 -43.71 11.07
C GLU A 112 -17.02 -45.16 11.47
N LEU A 113 -15.76 -45.63 11.47
CA LEU A 113 -15.40 -46.97 11.95
C LEU A 113 -15.63 -47.14 13.45
N VAL A 114 -15.38 -46.10 14.26
CA VAL A 114 -15.69 -46.12 15.70
C VAL A 114 -17.20 -46.17 15.92
N MET A 115 -17.97 -45.40 15.14
CA MET A 115 -19.44 -45.41 15.20
C MET A 115 -20.02 -46.75 14.74
N LEU A 116 -19.44 -47.35 13.69
CA LEU A 116 -19.83 -48.67 13.20
C LEU A 116 -19.49 -49.76 14.21
N LYS A 117 -18.31 -49.69 14.85
CA LYS A 117 -17.93 -50.58 15.94
C LYS A 117 -18.90 -50.47 17.13
N ALA A 118 -19.24 -49.25 17.54
CA ALA A 118 -20.21 -49.02 18.61
C ALA A 118 -21.62 -49.51 18.24
N SER A 119 -22.01 -49.37 16.97
CA SER A 119 -23.28 -49.89 16.45
C SER A 119 -23.30 -51.42 16.45
N ILE A 120 -22.20 -52.06 16.06
CA ILE A 120 -22.04 -53.52 16.12
C ILE A 120 -22.12 -54.02 17.56
N GLU A 121 -21.42 -53.37 18.50
CA GLU A 121 -21.46 -53.71 19.93
C GLU A 121 -22.86 -53.50 20.54
N THR A 122 -23.59 -52.47 20.10
CA THR A 122 -24.98 -52.23 20.51
C THR A 122 -25.93 -53.29 19.98
N VAL A 123 -25.74 -53.75 18.74
CA VAL A 123 -26.53 -54.83 18.13
C VAL A 123 -26.24 -56.17 18.81
N ASP A 124 -24.98 -56.46 19.12
CA ASP A 124 -24.60 -57.67 19.87
C ASP A 124 -25.25 -57.69 21.26
N ASN A 125 -25.16 -56.57 21.99
CA ASN A 125 -25.82 -56.43 23.28
C ASN A 125 -27.34 -56.61 23.19
N ARG A 126 -27.99 -56.08 22.14
CA ARG A 126 -29.42 -56.29 21.91
C ARG A 126 -29.76 -57.74 21.59
N LEU A 127 -28.93 -58.46 20.84
CA LEU A 127 -29.11 -59.89 20.59
C LEU A 127 -28.91 -60.73 21.85
N GLN A 128 -27.97 -60.34 22.71
CA GLN A 128 -27.80 -60.96 24.03
C GLN A 128 -28.99 -60.66 24.96
N GLU A 129 -29.54 -59.45 24.93
CA GLU A 129 -30.75 -59.08 25.69
C GLU A 129 -31.99 -59.81 25.18
N LEU A 130 -32.14 -59.99 23.86
CA LEU A 130 -33.23 -60.76 23.27
C LEU A 130 -33.11 -62.25 23.56
N SER A 131 -31.89 -62.81 23.54
CA SER A 131 -31.65 -64.21 23.90
C SER A 131 -31.85 -64.48 25.40
N LYS A 132 -31.49 -63.51 26.27
CA LYS A 132 -31.82 -63.56 27.71
C LYS A 132 -33.32 -63.35 27.96
N SER A 133 -33.99 -62.51 27.17
CA SER A 133 -35.44 -62.25 27.27
C SER A 133 -36.30 -63.44 26.85
N GLN A 134 -35.77 -64.45 26.16
CA GLN A 134 -36.50 -65.66 25.79
C GLN A 134 -36.68 -66.65 26.96
N VAL A 135 -36.16 -66.37 28.17
CA VAL A 135 -36.19 -67.26 29.35
C VAL A 135 -37.00 -66.71 30.53
N LYS A 136 -37.95 -65.78 30.34
CA LYS A 136 -38.86 -65.43 31.45
C LYS A 136 -40.23 -64.91 31.01
N LEU A 137 -41.27 -65.65 31.40
CA LEU A 137 -42.69 -65.26 31.34
C LEU A 137 -43.03 -64.14 32.35
N SER A 138 -43.90 -63.23 31.90
CA SER A 138 -44.69 -62.12 32.52
C SER A 138 -45.23 -62.29 33.96
N PRO A 139 -45.95 -61.31 34.59
CA PRO A 139 -46.36 -59.92 34.18
C PRO A 139 -46.22 -58.83 35.29
N GLU A 140 -46.47 -57.53 35.02
CA GLU A 140 -47.34 -56.58 35.80
C GLU A 140 -47.32 -55.13 35.21
N ALA A 141 -48.35 -54.33 35.50
CA ALA A 141 -48.84 -53.14 34.77
C ALA A 141 -48.57 -51.76 35.47
N PRO A 142 -49.30 -50.65 35.19
CA PRO A 142 -48.78 -49.37 34.62
C PRO A 142 -48.81 -48.17 35.65
N PRO A 143 -48.43 -46.89 35.34
CA PRO A 143 -49.31 -45.93 34.61
C PRO A 143 -48.60 -44.77 33.82
N LYS A 144 -49.40 -44.06 32.99
CA LYS A 144 -49.17 -42.70 32.39
C LYS A 144 -49.42 -41.58 33.45
N PRO A 145 -49.50 -40.24 33.17
CA PRO A 145 -49.19 -39.39 31.98
C PRO A 145 -48.42 -38.07 32.33
N LYS A 146 -48.01 -37.27 31.31
CA LYS A 146 -48.54 -35.91 31.03
C LYS A 146 -47.69 -35.11 30.05
N ALA A 147 -48.40 -34.52 29.09
CA ALA A 147 -47.95 -33.50 28.15
C ALA A 147 -47.98 -32.11 28.79
N VAL A 148 -47.06 -31.22 28.39
CA VAL A 148 -47.35 -29.78 28.28
C VAL A 148 -46.55 -29.19 27.11
N ALA A 149 -47.29 -28.66 26.14
CA ALA A 149 -46.81 -27.82 25.06
C ALA A 149 -46.62 -26.37 25.54
N ARG A 150 -45.63 -25.63 25.00
CA ARG A 150 -45.82 -24.41 24.17
C ARG A 150 -44.66 -23.41 24.23
N LYS A 151 -44.39 -22.89 23.02
CA LYS A 151 -44.07 -21.50 22.63
C LYS A 151 -42.63 -20.97 22.78
N ALA A 152 -41.99 -20.75 21.63
CA ALA A 152 -41.11 -19.62 21.34
C ALA A 152 -41.94 -18.40 20.87
N PRO A 153 -41.38 -17.23 20.47
CA PRO A 153 -40.16 -16.47 20.85
C PRO A 153 -40.56 -15.02 21.30
N PRO A 154 -39.66 -14.03 21.53
CA PRO A 154 -39.17 -13.18 20.42
C PRO A 154 -37.75 -12.58 20.57
N ALA A 155 -37.21 -12.12 19.46
CA ALA A 155 -36.00 -11.31 19.33
C ALA A 155 -36.16 -9.87 19.86
N PRO A 156 -35.05 -9.19 20.22
CA PRO A 156 -34.99 -7.73 20.12
C PRO A 156 -33.76 -7.25 19.32
N LYS A 157 -34.02 -6.39 18.32
CA LYS A 157 -33.11 -5.32 17.86
C LYS A 157 -33.34 -4.08 18.75
N PRO A 158 -32.60 -2.97 18.58
CA PRO A 158 -31.17 -2.76 18.77
C PRO A 158 -30.94 -1.64 19.81
N SER A 159 -30.14 -1.86 20.86
CA SER A 159 -29.84 -0.78 21.81
C SER A 159 -28.62 0.03 21.37
N SER A 160 -28.87 1.28 21.02
CA SER A 160 -27.91 2.38 21.11
C SER A 160 -27.18 2.28 22.47
N SER A 161 -25.87 2.11 22.45
CA SER A 161 -25.05 2.10 23.66
C SER A 161 -23.77 2.84 23.38
N ALA A 162 -23.48 3.77 24.28
CA ALA A 162 -22.35 4.67 24.29
C ALA A 162 -21.06 3.99 23.82
N ILE A 163 -20.41 4.62 22.84
CA ILE A 163 -19.15 4.17 22.24
C ILE A 163 -18.06 4.32 23.30
N THR A 164 -17.90 3.30 24.13
CA THR A 164 -16.68 3.15 24.93
C THR A 164 -15.57 2.77 23.96
N PRO A 165 -14.43 3.49 23.92
CA PRO A 165 -13.34 3.14 23.02
C PRO A 165 -12.83 1.74 23.38
N LYS A 166 -13.11 0.74 22.54
CA LYS A 166 -12.56 -0.61 22.75
C LYS A 166 -11.07 -0.50 22.48
N ALA A 167 -10.23 -0.86 23.44
CA ALA A 167 -8.79 -0.89 23.20
C ALA A 167 -8.49 -1.90 22.06
N PRO A 168 -7.68 -1.53 21.05
CA PRO A 168 -7.33 -2.44 19.98
C PRO A 168 -6.49 -3.61 20.54
N PRO A 169 -6.75 -4.85 20.12
CA PRO A 169 -5.98 -6.03 20.52
C PRO A 169 -4.62 -6.13 19.79
N PHE A 170 -4.12 -5.02 19.26
CA PHE A 170 -2.89 -4.88 18.51
C PHE A 170 -2.30 -3.50 18.77
N THR A 171 -1.00 -3.37 18.54
CA THR A 171 -0.30 -2.09 18.58
C THR A 171 -0.18 -1.55 17.16
N VAL A 172 -0.46 -0.26 16.99
CA VAL A 172 -0.21 0.44 15.73
C VAL A 172 1.23 0.92 15.74
N VAL A 173 2.02 0.47 14.76
CA VAL A 173 3.45 0.80 14.64
C VAL A 173 3.65 2.08 13.84
N GLY A 174 2.89 2.27 12.76
CA GLY A 174 3.10 3.38 11.84
C GLY A 174 2.22 3.33 10.59
N ILE A 175 2.27 4.40 9.80
CA ILE A 175 1.70 4.44 8.45
C ILE A 175 2.84 4.35 7.45
N GLU A 176 2.72 3.44 6.49
CA GLU A 176 3.70 3.23 5.42
C GLU A 176 3.11 3.59 4.06
N TYR A 177 3.94 4.12 3.15
CA TYR A 177 3.56 4.44 1.79
C TYR A 177 4.30 3.55 0.80
N ARG A 178 3.57 2.77 0.00
CA ARG A 178 4.15 1.88 -1.01
C ARG A 178 3.42 2.04 -2.33
N GLY A 179 4.16 2.40 -3.39
CA GLY A 179 3.63 2.43 -4.75
C GLY A 179 2.41 3.33 -4.95
N GLY A 180 2.28 4.41 -4.18
CA GLY A 180 1.13 5.31 -4.26
C GLY A 180 0.05 5.06 -3.19
N GLU A 181 0.12 3.95 -2.48
CA GLU A 181 -0.91 3.45 -1.56
C GLU A 181 -0.45 3.55 -0.09
N ARG A 182 -1.38 3.87 0.81
CA ARG A 182 -1.14 3.98 2.26
C ARG A 182 -1.53 2.68 2.96
N PHE A 183 -0.63 2.17 3.77
CA PHE A 183 -0.81 0.98 4.60
C PHE A 183 -0.65 1.33 6.06
N LEU A 184 -1.42 0.69 6.93
CA LEU A 184 -1.21 0.74 8.36
C LEU A 184 -0.39 -0.47 8.80
N SER A 185 0.70 -0.22 9.52
CA SER A 185 1.51 -1.24 10.16
C SER A 185 0.94 -1.55 11.54
N VAL A 186 0.49 -2.80 11.73
CA VAL A 186 -0.04 -3.30 13.00
C VAL A 186 0.76 -4.52 13.46
N ALA A 187 0.97 -4.65 14.76
CA ALA A 187 1.69 -5.77 15.37
C ALA A 187 0.92 -6.31 16.58
N PRO A 188 1.12 -7.58 16.96
CA PRO A 188 0.64 -8.08 18.24
C PRO A 188 1.10 -7.19 19.41
N PRO A 189 0.29 -7.05 20.49
CA PRO A 189 0.64 -6.19 21.61
C PRO A 189 2.00 -6.57 22.20
N GLY A 190 2.89 -5.58 22.32
CA GLY A 190 4.23 -5.77 22.89
C GLY A 190 5.26 -6.41 21.94
N SER A 191 4.91 -6.68 20.69
CA SER A 191 5.89 -7.14 19.70
C SER A 191 6.73 -5.99 19.14
N THR A 192 8.04 -6.23 19.07
CA THR A 192 9.03 -5.35 18.41
C THR A 192 9.69 -6.02 17.20
N GLN A 193 9.23 -7.22 16.83
CA GLN A 193 9.82 -7.99 15.73
C GLN A 193 9.22 -7.58 14.38
N LEU A 194 10.07 -7.23 13.41
CA LEU A 194 9.64 -6.84 12.07
C LEU A 194 8.87 -7.96 11.34
N SER A 195 9.17 -9.22 11.63
CA SER A 195 8.47 -10.40 11.07
C SER A 195 7.02 -10.54 11.53
N GLN A 196 6.62 -9.83 12.59
CA GLN A 196 5.28 -9.86 13.17
C GLN A 196 4.47 -8.59 12.84
N ILE A 197 5.00 -7.72 11.98
CA ILE A 197 4.31 -6.52 11.51
C ILE A 197 3.49 -6.88 10.27
N TYR A 198 2.20 -6.59 10.33
CA TYR A 198 1.25 -6.78 9.25
C TYR A 198 0.84 -5.43 8.66
N LEU A 199 0.79 -5.37 7.33
CA LEU A 199 0.33 -4.21 6.59
C LEU A 199 -1.12 -4.41 6.17
N ILE A 200 -1.99 -3.49 6.56
CA ILE A 200 -3.41 -3.49 6.20
C ILE A 200 -3.79 -2.20 5.47
N ARG A 201 -4.72 -2.29 4.53
CA ARG A 201 -5.24 -1.13 3.77
C ARG A 201 -6.64 -0.72 4.23
N PRO A 202 -7.10 0.50 3.91
CA PRO A 202 -8.51 0.84 4.00
C PRO A 202 -9.38 -0.21 3.30
N GLY A 203 -10.31 -0.81 4.03
CA GLY A 203 -11.14 -1.94 3.62
C GLY A 203 -10.75 -3.27 4.27
N ASP A 204 -9.49 -3.44 4.69
CA ASP A 204 -8.99 -4.70 5.24
C ASP A 204 -9.32 -4.88 6.72
N ALA A 205 -9.53 -6.14 7.13
CA ALA A 205 -9.69 -6.50 8.54
C ALA A 205 -8.36 -6.96 9.14
N VAL A 206 -8.08 -6.57 10.37
CA VAL A 206 -6.93 -7.08 11.13
C VAL A 206 -7.18 -8.55 11.45
N ALA A 207 -6.26 -9.41 11.01
CA ALA A 207 -6.39 -10.86 11.09
C ALA A 207 -6.75 -11.34 12.51
N GLY A 208 -7.77 -12.19 12.61
CA GLY A 208 -8.22 -12.75 13.89
C GLY A 208 -9.00 -11.76 14.78
N THR A 209 -9.38 -10.59 14.27
CA THR A 209 -10.11 -9.57 15.04
C THR A 209 -11.34 -9.05 14.29
N ALA A 210 -12.23 -8.35 15.01
CA ALA A 210 -13.38 -7.66 14.44
C ALA A 210 -13.05 -6.23 13.95
N TRP A 211 -11.76 -5.85 13.91
CA TRP A 211 -11.32 -4.51 13.55
C TRP A 211 -11.07 -4.43 12.05
N ARG A 212 -11.85 -3.60 11.36
CA ARG A 212 -11.66 -3.29 9.94
C ARG A 212 -11.16 -1.87 9.80
N LEU A 213 -10.10 -1.66 9.02
CA LEU A 213 -9.61 -0.33 8.74
C LEU A 213 -10.55 0.34 7.74
N ASN A 214 -11.13 1.49 8.08
CA ASN A 214 -12.00 2.25 7.18
C ASN A 214 -11.23 3.35 6.45
N ALA A 215 -10.37 4.09 7.17
CA ALA A 215 -9.63 5.20 6.60
C ALA A 215 -8.34 5.49 7.37
N LEU A 216 -7.36 6.06 6.67
CA LEU A 216 -6.11 6.57 7.22
C LEU A 216 -6.03 8.08 7.00
N ASP A 217 -5.78 8.83 8.07
CA ASP A 217 -5.79 10.28 8.08
C ASP A 217 -4.60 10.83 8.85
N GLY A 218 -3.57 11.31 8.14
CA GLY A 218 -2.37 11.93 8.73
C GLY A 218 -1.66 11.04 9.76
N THR A 219 -2.06 11.17 11.02
CA THR A 219 -1.53 10.48 12.21
C THR A 219 -2.58 9.61 12.92
N SER A 220 -3.72 9.35 12.29
CA SER A 220 -4.84 8.62 12.88
C SER A 220 -5.38 7.56 11.93
N ALA A 221 -5.75 6.41 12.48
CA ALA A 221 -6.41 5.31 11.78
C ALA A 221 -7.85 5.18 12.28
N ARG A 222 -8.82 5.22 11.36
CA ARG A 222 -10.24 5.01 11.68
C ARG A 222 -10.62 3.57 11.38
N PHE A 223 -11.11 2.87 12.38
CA PHE A 223 -11.55 1.49 12.29
C PHE A 223 -13.07 1.38 12.45
N ASP A 224 -13.66 0.40 11.80
CA ASP A 224 -14.97 -0.14 12.15
C ASP A 224 -14.79 -1.40 13.00
N VAL A 225 -15.43 -1.43 14.16
CA VAL A 225 -15.43 -2.58 15.06
C VAL A 225 -16.86 -3.06 15.19
N ALA A 226 -17.22 -4.06 14.39
CA ALA A 226 -18.58 -4.61 14.34
C ALA A 226 -19.68 -3.54 14.17
N GLY A 227 -19.48 -2.59 13.26
CA GLY A 227 -20.41 -1.48 12.99
C GLY A 227 -20.23 -0.25 13.89
N THR A 228 -19.23 -0.25 14.77
CA THR A 228 -18.92 0.90 15.64
C THR A 228 -17.63 1.58 15.18
N PRO A 229 -17.66 2.86 14.79
CA PRO A 229 -16.46 3.59 14.42
C PRO A 229 -15.56 3.85 15.64
N GLN A 230 -14.27 3.57 15.48
CA GLN A 230 -13.21 3.75 16.48
C GLN A 230 -12.04 4.49 15.83
N THR A 231 -11.41 5.42 16.54
CA THR A 231 -10.22 6.12 16.04
C THR A 231 -9.03 5.80 16.92
N VAL A 232 -7.93 5.40 16.30
CA VAL A 232 -6.66 5.06 16.98
C VAL A 232 -5.58 6.00 16.46
N THR A 233 -4.91 6.71 17.36
CA THR A 233 -3.77 7.56 17.01
C THR A 233 -2.55 6.68 16.76
N VAL A 234 -1.84 6.96 15.68
CA VAL A 234 -0.58 6.33 15.32
C VAL A 234 0.51 7.03 16.13
N ALA A 235 1.20 6.29 17.01
CA ALA A 235 2.40 6.82 17.65
C ALA A 235 3.48 7.01 16.58
N GLN A 236 4.03 8.23 16.48
CA GLN A 236 5.16 8.54 15.60
C GLN A 236 6.49 8.36 16.33
#